data_AF-A0A2N2GBL9-F1
#
_entry.id   AF-A0A2N2GBL9-F1
#
_cell.length_a   1.000
_cell.length_b   1.000
_cell.length_c   1.000
_cell.angle_alpha   90.00
_cell.angle_beta   90.00
_cell.angle_gamma   90.00
#
_symmetry.space_group_name_H-M   'P 1'
#
loop_
_entity.id
_entity.type
_entity.pdbx_description
1 polymer ?
#
loop_
_entity_poly.entity_id
_entity_poly.type
_entity_poly.pdbx_seq_one_letter_code
_entity_poly.pdbx_strand_id
1 'polypeptide(L)'
;MFNARLVEKGKQFDVDALQQQGIVTHGNALEHLPELMTRGLPEARVTHLKEQLDLLATARGDRGVTRDGAKALTADEGLAKSEGKTLSRAVREALRIVLKDGPVAGVSHDQFALHGNQLQTTPEVLAHLSALAPKLAPLDEHLGRFFEGQKASELVRAAWERLRAADALQEKTRMDLPNETLALLELKGRVLDLIEEINGIARIAFEGQSEIASKFNKDLLYRGRENAGRRARKAEPVVPPVA
;
A
#
# COMPACT_ATOMS: atom_id res chain seq x y z
N MET A 1 -16.95 -2.02 13.21
CA MET A 1 -16.14 -1.29 14.22
C MET A 1 -15.09 -2.26 14.75
N PHE A 2 -13.80 -1.92 14.68
CA PHE A 2 -12.72 -2.82 15.08
C PHE A 2 -12.65 -2.97 16.62
N ASN A 3 -12.32 -4.17 17.09
CA ASN A 3 -12.13 -4.42 18.51
C ASN A 3 -10.77 -3.88 18.99
N ALA A 4 -10.79 -2.79 19.77
CA ALA A 4 -9.59 -2.11 20.24
C ALA A 4 -8.64 -3.02 21.04
N ARG A 5 -9.16 -3.97 21.84
CA ARG A 5 -8.33 -4.92 22.60
C ARG A 5 -7.54 -5.83 21.67
N LEU A 6 -8.19 -6.36 20.62
CA LEU A 6 -7.56 -7.25 19.64
C LEU A 6 -6.55 -6.49 18.79
N VAL A 7 -6.84 -5.25 18.39
CA VAL A 7 -5.91 -4.40 17.66
C VAL A 7 -4.62 -4.16 18.48
N GLU A 8 -4.73 -3.76 19.76
CA GLU A 8 -3.54 -3.56 20.62
C GLU A 8 -2.74 -4.86 20.79
N LYS A 9 -3.44 -5.98 20.97
CA LYS A 9 -2.80 -7.29 21.08
C LYS A 9 -2.06 -7.68 19.81
N GLY A 10 -2.66 -7.41 18.65
CA GLY A 10 -2.05 -7.66 17.34
C GLY A 10 -0.83 -6.80 17.04
N LYS A 11 -0.54 -5.73 17.79
CA LYS A 11 0.70 -4.95 17.62
C LYS A 11 1.93 -5.66 18.18
N GLN A 12 1.76 -6.65 19.06
CA GLN A 12 2.85 -7.18 19.89
C GLN A 12 3.89 -8.02 19.13
N PHE A 13 3.47 -8.75 18.09
CA PHE A 13 4.32 -9.68 17.37
C PHE A 13 4.20 -9.49 15.86
N ASP A 14 5.22 -9.87 15.10
CA ASP A 14 5.18 -9.83 13.65
C ASP A 14 4.28 -10.94 13.07
N VAL A 15 3.87 -10.78 11.81
CA VAL A 15 2.96 -11.70 11.12
C VAL A 15 3.60 -13.09 10.96
N ASP A 16 4.89 -13.15 10.69
CA ASP A 16 5.59 -14.41 10.40
C ASP A 16 5.75 -15.25 11.66
N ALA A 17 6.14 -14.63 12.78
CA ALA A 17 6.22 -15.29 14.08
C ALA A 17 4.85 -15.78 14.55
N LEU A 18 3.79 -14.97 14.38
CA LEU A 18 2.42 -15.38 14.71
C LEU A 18 1.95 -16.57 13.86
N GLN A 19 2.24 -16.54 12.55
CA GLN A 19 1.86 -17.61 11.64
C GLN A 19 2.62 -18.91 11.99
N GLN A 20 3.93 -18.83 12.23
CA GLN A 20 4.74 -19.98 12.61
C GLN A 20 4.31 -20.58 13.95
N GLN A 21 4.11 -19.75 14.98
CA GLN A 21 3.62 -20.20 16.28
C GLN A 21 2.22 -20.83 16.16
N GLY A 22 1.32 -20.20 15.41
CA GLY A 22 -0.04 -20.70 15.22
C GLY A 22 -0.08 -22.06 14.52
N ILE A 23 0.76 -22.29 13.51
CA ILE A 23 0.88 -23.60 12.84
C ILE A 23 1.33 -24.67 13.84
N VAL A 24 2.32 -24.37 14.68
CA VAL A 24 2.80 -25.31 15.71
C VAL A 24 1.74 -25.58 16.77
N THR A 25 1.08 -24.54 17.30
CA THR A 25 0.00 -24.69 18.27
C THR A 25 -1.17 -25.48 17.70
N HIS A 26 -1.56 -25.24 16.44
CA HIS A 26 -2.61 -26.00 15.76
C HIS A 26 -2.22 -27.47 15.57
N GLY A 27 -0.98 -27.76 15.14
CA GLY A 27 -0.48 -29.14 15.02
C GLY A 27 -0.51 -29.89 16.34
N ASN A 28 -0.02 -29.27 17.42
CA ASN A 28 -0.06 -29.85 18.76
C ASN A 28 -1.50 -30.05 19.27
N ALA A 29 -2.41 -29.12 18.96
CA ALA A 29 -3.81 -29.24 19.34
C ALA A 29 -4.51 -30.40 18.63
N LEU A 30 -4.17 -30.68 17.36
CA LEU A 30 -4.69 -31.84 16.64
C LEU A 30 -4.13 -33.16 17.18
N GLU A 31 -2.83 -33.20 17.50
CA GLU A 31 -2.17 -34.39 18.08
C GLU A 31 -2.82 -34.83 19.40
N HIS A 32 -3.31 -33.86 20.18
CA HIS A 32 -3.81 -34.04 21.54
C HIS A 32 -5.29 -33.65 21.69
N LEU A 33 -6.04 -33.65 20.59
CA LEU A 33 -7.42 -33.15 20.55
C LEU A 33 -8.35 -33.85 21.56
N PRO A 34 -8.34 -35.20 21.68
CA PRO A 34 -9.22 -35.89 22.62
C PRO A 34 -9.02 -35.41 24.07
N GLU A 35 -7.78 -35.29 24.53
CA GLU A 35 -7.44 -34.85 25.88
C GLU A 35 -7.83 -33.39 26.11
N LEU A 36 -7.60 -32.52 25.14
CA LEU A 36 -7.99 -31.11 25.22
C LEU A 36 -9.52 -30.93 25.27
N MET A 37 -10.27 -31.76 24.54
CA MET A 37 -11.73 -31.76 24.57
C MET A 37 -12.27 -32.17 25.95
N THR A 38 -11.63 -33.12 26.64
CA THR A 38 -12.02 -33.47 28.02
C THR A 38 -11.90 -32.29 28.99
N ARG A 39 -11.07 -31.29 28.67
CA ARG A 39 -10.89 -30.05 29.45
C ARG A 39 -11.61 -28.84 28.86
N GLY A 40 -12.53 -29.06 27.93
CA GLY A 40 -13.44 -28.04 27.44
C GLY A 40 -12.92 -27.21 26.27
N LEU A 41 -11.85 -27.63 25.56
CA LEU A 41 -11.54 -27.05 24.25
C LEU A 41 -12.44 -27.68 23.18
N PRO A 42 -13.43 -26.98 22.62
CA PRO A 42 -14.23 -27.54 21.54
C PRO A 42 -13.39 -27.63 20.26
N GLU A 43 -13.59 -28.69 19.47
CA GLU A 43 -12.93 -28.87 18.17
C GLU A 43 -13.11 -27.66 17.24
N ALA A 44 -14.28 -27.01 17.30
CA ALA A 44 -14.57 -25.79 16.55
C ALA A 44 -13.55 -24.66 16.80
N ARG A 45 -12.93 -24.57 17.99
CA ARG A 45 -11.89 -23.57 18.28
C ARG A 45 -10.58 -23.89 17.56
N VAL A 46 -10.23 -25.16 17.43
CA VAL A 46 -9.04 -25.61 16.70
C VAL A 46 -9.22 -25.35 15.20
N THR A 47 -10.40 -25.70 14.66
CA THR A 47 -10.78 -25.37 13.27
C THR A 47 -10.74 -23.86 13.04
N HIS A 48 -11.29 -23.07 13.96
CA HIS A 48 -11.28 -21.62 13.83
C HIS A 48 -9.87 -21.02 13.86
N LEU A 49 -8.94 -21.58 14.65
CA LEU A 49 -7.53 -21.17 14.60
C LEU A 49 -6.96 -21.38 13.18
N LYS A 50 -7.25 -22.53 12.54
CA LYS A 50 -6.79 -22.80 11.17
C LYS A 50 -7.34 -21.78 10.18
N GLU A 51 -8.64 -21.48 10.24
CA GLU A 51 -9.27 -20.47 9.39
C GLU A 51 -8.60 -19.09 9.55
N GLN A 52 -8.35 -18.66 10.79
CA GLN A 52 -7.67 -17.39 11.05
C GLN A 52 -6.21 -17.40 10.54
N LEU A 53 -5.51 -18.54 10.60
CA LEU A 53 -4.16 -18.67 10.05
C LEU A 53 -4.14 -18.60 8.52
N ASP A 54 -5.15 -19.15 7.86
CA ASP A 54 -5.29 -19.05 6.40
C ASP A 54 -5.57 -17.61 5.98
N LEU A 55 -6.45 -16.91 6.69
CA LEU A 55 -6.67 -15.47 6.49
C LEU A 55 -5.40 -14.66 6.70
N LEU A 56 -4.60 -15.00 7.72
CA LEU A 56 -3.34 -14.32 8.01
C LEU A 56 -2.29 -14.57 6.90
N ALA A 57 -2.26 -15.77 6.33
CA ALA A 57 -1.42 -16.13 5.20
C ALA A 57 -1.80 -15.34 3.94
N THR A 58 -3.10 -15.21 3.65
CA THR A 58 -3.60 -14.40 2.52
C THR A 58 -3.23 -12.93 2.71
N ALA A 59 -3.48 -12.36 3.89
CA ALA A 59 -3.13 -10.96 4.19
C ALA A 59 -1.62 -10.67 4.06
N ARG A 60 -0.76 -11.67 4.30
CA ARG A 60 0.69 -11.58 4.05
C ARG A 60 1.00 -11.50 2.55
N GLY A 61 0.34 -12.33 1.74
CA GLY A 61 0.45 -12.28 0.27
C GLY A 61 -0.02 -10.93 -0.27
N ASP A 62 -1.19 -10.47 0.17
CA ASP A 62 -1.79 -9.20 -0.24
C ASP A 62 -0.89 -8.02 0.10
N ARG A 63 -0.24 -7.99 1.28
CA ARG A 63 0.72 -6.93 1.63
C ARG A 63 1.92 -6.85 0.67
N GLY A 64 2.38 -7.98 0.14
CA GLY A 64 3.41 -7.99 -0.90
C GLY A 64 2.90 -7.29 -2.16
N VAL A 65 1.70 -7.66 -2.60
CA VAL A 65 1.02 -7.09 -3.77
C VAL A 65 0.71 -5.60 -3.58
N THR A 66 0.17 -5.18 -2.44
CA THR A 66 -0.17 -3.78 -2.15
C THR A 66 1.07 -2.89 -2.11
N ARG A 67 2.21 -3.39 -1.59
CA ARG A 67 3.46 -2.62 -1.57
C ARG A 67 3.99 -2.37 -2.98
N ASP A 68 3.94 -3.38 -3.84
CA ASP A 68 4.39 -3.23 -5.23
C ASP A 68 3.37 -2.46 -6.07
N GLY A 69 2.06 -2.62 -5.78
CA GLY A 69 0.99 -1.80 -6.32
C GLY A 69 1.13 -0.32 -5.96
N ALA A 70 1.41 0.01 -4.70
CA ALA A 70 1.62 1.41 -4.27
C ALA A 70 2.83 2.06 -4.96
N LYS A 71 3.91 1.29 -5.22
CA LYS A 71 5.04 1.77 -6.02
C LYS A 71 4.63 1.98 -7.48
N ALA A 72 3.89 1.05 -8.07
CA ALA A 72 3.38 1.16 -9.44
C ALA A 72 2.48 2.39 -9.59
N LEU A 73 1.54 2.62 -8.68
CA LEU A 73 0.67 3.80 -8.67
C LEU A 73 1.45 5.12 -8.56
N THR A 74 2.51 5.15 -7.76
CA THR A 74 3.40 6.32 -7.66
C THR A 74 4.20 6.54 -8.95
N ALA A 75 4.64 5.46 -9.60
CA ALA A 75 5.32 5.52 -10.89
C ALA A 75 4.37 6.00 -12.00
N ASP A 76 3.12 5.51 -12.02
CA ASP A 76 2.10 5.87 -13.00
C ASP A 76 1.68 7.34 -12.88
N GLU A 77 1.49 7.86 -11.66
CA GLU A 77 1.25 9.28 -11.43
C GLU A 77 2.44 10.12 -11.92
N GLY A 78 3.67 9.68 -11.61
CA GLY A 78 4.90 10.33 -12.07
C GLY A 78 5.02 10.37 -13.59
N LEU A 79 4.68 9.26 -14.25
CA LEU A 79 4.66 9.15 -15.72
C LEU A 79 3.61 10.10 -16.31
N ALA A 80 2.35 10.01 -15.87
CA ALA A 80 1.26 10.86 -16.37
C ALA A 80 1.55 12.36 -16.17
N LYS A 81 2.18 12.72 -15.05
CA LYS A 81 2.63 14.08 -14.78
C LYS A 81 3.75 14.52 -15.73
N SER A 82 4.69 13.64 -16.04
CA SER A 82 5.77 13.92 -16.99
C SER A 82 5.26 14.07 -18.42
N GLU A 83 4.29 13.24 -18.82
CA GLU A 83 3.60 13.31 -20.11
C GLU A 83 2.87 14.65 -20.25
N GLY A 84 2.10 15.04 -19.22
CA GLY A 84 1.42 16.34 -19.18
C GLY A 84 2.38 17.52 -19.37
N LYS A 85 3.51 17.53 -18.66
CA LYS A 85 4.53 18.59 -18.80
C LYS A 85 5.18 18.61 -20.18
N THR A 86 5.49 17.43 -20.73
CA THR A 86 6.12 17.29 -22.04
C THR A 86 5.18 17.79 -23.14
N LEU A 87 3.90 17.41 -23.05
CA LEU A 87 2.88 17.88 -23.97
C LEU A 87 2.68 19.39 -23.89
N SER A 88 2.59 19.98 -22.69
CA SER A 88 2.50 21.44 -22.53
C SER A 88 3.70 22.17 -23.13
N ARG A 89 4.91 21.60 -23.04
CA ARG A 89 6.11 22.16 -23.68
C ARG A 89 6.04 22.04 -25.21
N ALA A 90 5.65 20.88 -25.74
CA ALA A 90 5.50 20.67 -27.18
C ALA A 90 4.47 21.64 -27.79
N VAL A 91 3.33 21.80 -27.12
CA VAL A 91 2.29 22.77 -27.50
C VAL A 91 2.85 24.19 -27.54
N ARG A 92 3.63 24.61 -26.53
CA ARG A 92 4.22 25.95 -26.52
C ARG A 92 5.17 26.19 -27.70
N GLU A 93 6.03 25.22 -28.01
CA GLU A 93 6.95 25.35 -29.14
C GLU A 93 6.18 25.39 -30.46
N ALA A 94 5.15 24.55 -30.63
CA ALA A 94 4.29 24.56 -31.80
C ALA A 94 3.55 25.91 -31.95
N LEU A 95 3.00 26.45 -30.86
CA LEU A 95 2.35 27.76 -30.83
C LEU A 95 3.30 28.89 -31.22
N ARG A 96 4.56 28.86 -30.73
CA ARG A 96 5.57 29.85 -31.09
C ARG A 96 5.84 29.86 -32.60
N ILE A 97 5.84 28.71 -33.25
CA ILE A 97 6.04 28.59 -34.69
C ILE A 97 4.79 29.05 -35.45
N VAL A 98 3.59 28.59 -35.07
CA VAL A 98 2.32 28.96 -35.71
C VAL A 98 2.09 30.47 -35.66
N LEU A 99 2.28 31.10 -34.50
CA LEU A 99 2.06 32.55 -34.33
C LEU A 99 3.13 33.40 -35.02
N LYS A 100 4.30 32.83 -35.33
CA LYS A 100 5.33 33.48 -36.15
C LYS A 100 4.96 33.48 -37.63
N ASP A 101 4.33 32.41 -38.12
CA ASP A 101 3.95 32.24 -39.53
C ASP A 101 2.73 33.10 -39.92
N GLY A 102 1.92 33.53 -38.95
CA GLY A 102 0.85 34.52 -39.14
C GLY A 102 -0.02 34.69 -37.89
N PRO A 103 -0.60 35.88 -37.65
CA PRO A 103 -1.47 36.11 -36.51
C PRO A 103 -2.78 35.34 -36.67
N VAL A 104 -3.14 34.52 -35.68
CA VAL A 104 -4.49 33.95 -35.57
C VAL A 104 -5.36 34.94 -34.80
N ALA A 105 -6.52 35.30 -35.36
CA ALA A 105 -7.40 36.31 -34.77
C ALA A 105 -7.80 35.95 -33.33
N GLY A 106 -7.56 36.87 -32.39
CA GLY A 106 -7.92 36.71 -30.98
C GLY A 106 -6.93 35.90 -30.12
N VAL A 107 -5.83 35.41 -30.70
CA VAL A 107 -4.85 34.55 -30.02
C VAL A 107 -3.53 35.29 -29.86
N SER A 108 -3.06 35.45 -28.61
CA SER A 108 -1.74 36.01 -28.33
C SER A 108 -0.85 35.01 -27.61
N HIS A 109 0.48 35.11 -27.79
CA HIS A 109 1.44 34.22 -27.15
C HIS A 109 1.36 34.31 -25.61
N ASP A 110 1.05 35.48 -25.07
CA ASP A 110 0.94 35.71 -23.62
C ASP A 110 -0.23 34.96 -22.98
N GLN A 111 -1.27 34.61 -23.74
CA GLN A 111 -2.40 33.81 -23.26
C GLN A 111 -1.99 32.37 -22.87
N PHE A 112 -0.81 31.92 -23.30
CA PHE A 112 -0.23 30.58 -23.06
C PHE A 112 1.03 30.62 -22.19
N ALA A 113 1.44 31.80 -21.72
CA ALA A 113 2.57 31.95 -20.82
C ALA A 113 2.29 31.28 -19.46
N LEU A 114 3.30 30.59 -18.91
CA LEU A 114 3.28 30.18 -17.51
C LEU A 114 3.75 31.38 -16.67
N HIS A 115 2.81 32.12 -16.07
CA HIS A 115 3.15 33.18 -15.13
C HIS A 115 3.55 32.55 -13.78
N GLY A 116 4.85 32.34 -13.57
CA GLY A 116 5.42 31.84 -12.32
C GLY A 116 5.52 30.31 -12.22
N ASN A 117 6.66 29.87 -11.65
CA ASN A 117 7.16 28.54 -11.30
C ASN A 117 6.89 27.34 -12.23
N GLN A 118 7.94 26.52 -12.39
CA GLN A 118 7.89 25.20 -13.00
C GLN A 118 6.69 24.44 -12.43
N LEU A 119 5.90 23.78 -13.28
CA LEU A 119 4.85 22.87 -12.83
C LEU A 119 5.54 21.77 -12.00
N GLN A 120 5.52 21.86 -10.68
CA GLN A 120 6.23 20.97 -9.77
C GLN A 120 5.29 19.94 -9.18
N THR A 121 4.02 20.30 -8.93
CA THR A 121 3.03 19.44 -8.28
C THR A 121 2.00 18.89 -9.26
N THR A 122 1.33 17.79 -8.92
CA THR A 122 0.26 17.18 -9.72
C THR A 122 -0.95 18.12 -9.87
N PRO A 123 -1.42 18.81 -8.82
CA PRO A 123 -2.46 19.83 -8.93
C PRO A 123 -2.12 20.99 -9.87
N GLU A 124 -0.87 21.46 -9.86
CA GLU A 124 -0.41 22.51 -10.79
C GLU A 124 -0.49 22.06 -12.24
N VAL A 125 -0.06 20.82 -12.55
CA VAL A 125 -0.15 20.27 -13.91
C VAL A 125 -1.61 20.10 -14.33
N LEU A 126 -2.48 19.59 -13.46
CA LEU A 126 -3.91 19.46 -13.74
C LEU A 126 -4.58 20.82 -14.01
N ALA A 127 -4.30 21.83 -13.18
CA ALA A 127 -4.81 23.18 -13.37
C ALA A 127 -4.33 23.78 -14.71
N HIS A 128 -3.06 23.58 -15.04
CA HIS A 128 -2.49 24.05 -16.30
C HIS A 128 -3.13 23.38 -17.52
N LEU A 129 -3.21 22.05 -17.55
CA LEU A 129 -3.80 21.30 -18.67
C LEU A 129 -5.29 21.66 -18.86
N SER A 130 -6.03 21.82 -17.76
CA SER A 130 -7.44 22.24 -17.79
C SER A 130 -7.61 23.64 -18.39
N ALA A 131 -6.74 24.59 -18.06
CA ALA A 131 -6.77 25.94 -18.62
C ALA A 131 -6.28 26.00 -20.08
N LEU A 132 -5.44 25.04 -20.49
CA LEU A 132 -4.81 24.99 -21.81
C LEU A 132 -5.75 24.39 -22.87
N ALA A 133 -6.43 23.28 -22.57
CA ALA A 133 -7.29 22.56 -23.53
C ALA A 133 -8.30 23.46 -24.29
N PRO A 134 -9.12 24.32 -23.64
CA PRO A 134 -10.11 25.13 -24.36
C PRO A 134 -9.47 26.23 -25.23
N LYS A 135 -8.26 26.68 -24.88
CA LYS A 135 -7.53 27.70 -25.64
C LYS A 135 -6.89 27.14 -26.91
N LEU A 136 -6.66 25.82 -26.96
CA LEU A 136 -6.08 25.14 -28.13
C LEU A 136 -7.11 24.77 -29.19
N ALA A 137 -8.39 24.64 -28.83
CA ALA A 137 -9.43 24.24 -29.77
C ALA A 137 -9.50 25.10 -31.05
N PRO A 138 -9.39 26.45 -30.98
CA PRO A 138 -9.37 27.30 -32.18
C PRO A 138 -8.09 27.16 -33.03
N LEU A 139 -7.07 26.48 -32.52
CA LEU A 139 -5.74 26.36 -33.12
C LEU A 139 -5.44 24.95 -33.62
N ASP A 140 -6.34 23.99 -33.41
CA ASP A 140 -6.11 22.57 -33.71
C ASP A 140 -5.78 22.33 -35.19
N GLU A 141 -6.44 23.03 -36.12
CA GLU A 141 -6.13 22.92 -37.55
C GLU A 141 -4.70 23.37 -37.87
N HIS A 142 -4.22 24.44 -37.22
CA HIS A 142 -2.87 24.95 -37.42
C HIS A 142 -1.80 24.12 -36.68
N LEU A 143 -2.17 23.50 -35.55
CA LEU A 143 -1.29 22.69 -34.73
C LEU A 143 -1.16 21.25 -35.24
N GLY A 144 -2.13 20.75 -36.02
CA GLY A 144 -2.17 19.36 -36.47
C GLY A 144 -0.88 18.87 -37.13
N ARG A 145 -0.14 19.74 -37.85
CA ARG A 145 1.16 19.39 -38.46
C ARG A 145 2.24 18.96 -37.46
N PHE A 146 2.15 19.39 -36.19
CA PHE A 146 3.11 19.07 -35.14
C PHE A 146 2.68 17.88 -34.27
N PHE A 147 1.43 17.44 -34.41
CA PHE A 147 0.83 16.37 -33.61
C PHE A 147 0.27 15.25 -34.50
N GLU A 148 0.91 15.00 -35.64
CA GLU A 148 0.58 13.89 -36.56
C GLU A 148 -0.90 13.89 -37.02
N GLY A 149 -1.48 15.07 -37.20
CA GLY A 149 -2.88 15.25 -37.59
C GLY A 149 -3.89 15.12 -36.43
N GLN A 150 -3.42 14.85 -35.20
CA GLN A 150 -4.25 14.86 -34.01
C GLN A 150 -4.49 16.29 -33.50
N LYS A 151 -5.63 16.48 -32.83
CA LYS A 151 -5.97 17.76 -32.21
C LYS A 151 -5.20 17.93 -30.90
N ALA A 152 -4.46 19.03 -30.78
CA ALA A 152 -3.69 19.33 -29.58
C ALA A 152 -4.61 19.52 -28.36
N SER A 153 -5.81 20.06 -28.55
CA SER A 153 -6.83 20.19 -27.50
C SER A 153 -7.29 18.83 -26.95
N GLU A 154 -7.48 17.83 -27.82
CA GLU A 154 -7.90 16.47 -27.44
C GLU A 154 -6.77 15.73 -26.74
N LEU A 155 -5.53 15.87 -27.21
CA LEU A 155 -4.33 15.32 -26.55
C LEU A 155 -4.15 15.88 -25.13
N VAL A 156 -4.31 17.19 -24.95
CA VAL A 156 -4.19 17.84 -23.63
C VAL A 156 -5.31 17.38 -22.70
N ARG A 157 -6.54 17.21 -23.21
CA ARG A 157 -7.66 16.67 -22.43
C ARG A 157 -7.40 15.23 -22.00
N ALA A 158 -6.93 14.37 -22.90
CA ALA A 158 -6.59 12.98 -22.58
C ALA A 158 -5.49 12.89 -21.52
N ALA A 159 -4.44 13.72 -21.62
CA ALA A 159 -3.39 13.80 -20.62
C ALA A 159 -3.92 14.25 -19.25
N TRP A 160 -4.86 15.20 -19.23
CA TRP A 160 -5.52 15.64 -17.99
C TRP A 160 -6.37 14.53 -17.36
N GLU A 161 -7.16 13.81 -18.16
CA GLU A 161 -7.99 12.69 -17.69
C GLU A 161 -7.13 11.58 -17.09
N ARG A 162 -6.03 11.23 -17.76
CA ARG A 162 -5.08 10.21 -17.28
C ARG A 162 -4.42 10.62 -15.96
N LEU A 163 -3.93 11.85 -15.86
CA LEU A 163 -3.30 12.34 -14.63
C LEU A 163 -4.30 12.39 -13.47
N ARG A 164 -5.55 12.81 -13.73
CA ARG A 164 -6.61 12.86 -12.72
C ARG A 164 -6.98 11.46 -12.23
N ALA A 165 -7.07 10.47 -13.13
CA ALA A 165 -7.36 9.10 -12.76
C ALA A 165 -6.24 8.49 -11.90
N ALA A 166 -4.97 8.74 -12.24
CA ALA A 166 -3.82 8.27 -11.48
C ALA A 166 -3.77 8.89 -10.06
N ASP A 167 -4.00 10.21 -9.95
CA ASP A 167 -4.06 10.95 -8.68
C ASP A 167 -5.20 10.42 -7.78
N ALA A 168 -6.40 10.27 -8.33
CA ALA A 168 -7.56 9.77 -7.58
C ALA A 168 -7.36 8.34 -7.07
N LEU A 169 -6.72 7.48 -7.86
CA LEU A 169 -6.44 6.10 -7.46
C LEU A 169 -5.40 6.04 -6.35
N GLN A 170 -4.32 6.82 -6.46
CA GLN A 170 -3.30 6.90 -5.41
C GLN A 170 -3.90 7.41 -4.09
N GLU A 171 -4.72 8.47 -4.14
CA GLU A 171 -5.30 9.06 -2.94
C GLU A 171 -6.31 8.12 -2.28
N LYS A 172 -7.15 7.43 -3.07
CA LYS A 172 -8.05 6.39 -2.54
C LYS A 172 -7.27 5.28 -1.83
N THR A 173 -6.21 4.77 -2.44
CA THR A 173 -5.36 3.73 -1.81
C THR A 173 -4.71 4.23 -0.51
N ARG A 174 -4.31 5.51 -0.44
CA ARG A 174 -3.81 6.11 0.81
C ARG A 174 -4.88 6.19 1.90
N MET A 175 -6.11 6.53 1.54
CA MET A 175 -7.22 6.60 2.50
C MET A 175 -7.66 5.22 3.01
N ASP A 176 -7.51 4.16 2.21
CA ASP A 176 -7.89 2.79 2.57
C ASP A 176 -6.82 2.08 3.43
N LEU A 177 -5.54 2.49 3.32
CA LEU A 177 -4.40 1.88 4.04
C LEU A 177 -4.56 1.80 5.57
N PRO A 178 -5.13 2.81 6.27
CA PRO A 178 -5.40 2.74 7.70
C PRO A 178 -6.41 1.63 8.07
N ASN A 179 -7.45 1.44 7.25
CA ASN A 179 -8.49 0.44 7.51
C ASN A 179 -7.95 -0.98 7.33
N GLU A 180 -7.17 -1.22 6.28
CA GLU A 180 -6.48 -2.50 6.06
C GLU A 180 -5.48 -2.80 7.18
N THR A 181 -4.78 -1.78 7.66
CA THR A 181 -3.84 -1.91 8.78
C THR A 181 -4.56 -2.31 10.07
N LEU A 182 -5.68 -1.66 10.39
CA LEU A 182 -6.49 -2.00 11.57
C LEU A 182 -7.09 -3.42 11.47
N ALA A 183 -7.60 -3.80 10.30
CA ALA A 183 -8.13 -5.14 10.06
C ALA A 183 -7.07 -6.23 10.28
N LEU A 184 -5.85 -6.01 9.79
CA LEU A 184 -4.77 -6.95 10.00
C LEU A 184 -4.27 -6.98 11.45
N LEU A 185 -4.19 -5.83 12.13
CA LEU A 185 -3.89 -5.82 13.56
C LEU A 185 -4.94 -6.59 14.35
N GLU A 186 -6.23 -6.42 14.05
CA GLU A 186 -7.28 -7.18 14.71
C GLU A 186 -7.18 -8.69 14.42
N LEU A 187 -6.91 -9.08 13.18
CA LEU A 187 -6.71 -10.48 12.78
C LEU A 187 -5.53 -11.12 13.54
N LYS A 188 -4.39 -10.42 13.62
CA LYS A 188 -3.24 -10.85 14.43
C LYS A 188 -3.61 -11.01 15.91
N GLY A 189 -4.42 -10.09 16.43
CA GLY A 189 -4.96 -10.17 17.79
C GLY A 189 -5.80 -11.41 18.03
N ARG A 190 -6.70 -11.76 17.08
CA ARG A 190 -7.54 -12.97 17.15
C ARG A 190 -6.70 -14.24 17.15
N VAL A 191 -5.71 -14.34 16.25
CA VAL A 191 -4.79 -15.48 16.20
C VAL A 191 -4.05 -15.64 17.53
N LEU A 192 -3.52 -14.53 18.09
CA LEU A 192 -2.81 -14.59 19.36
C LEU A 192 -3.72 -14.97 20.55
N ASP A 193 -4.96 -14.47 20.57
CA ASP A 193 -5.98 -14.87 21.56
C ASP A 193 -6.24 -16.38 21.51
N LEU A 194 -6.43 -16.96 20.32
CA LEU A 194 -6.70 -18.39 20.16
C LEU A 194 -5.49 -19.25 20.56
N ILE A 195 -4.27 -18.84 20.21
CA ILE A 195 -3.04 -19.51 20.67
C ILE A 195 -2.97 -19.51 22.20
N GLU A 196 -3.33 -18.40 22.84
CA GLU A 196 -3.34 -18.26 24.29
C GLU A 196 -4.40 -19.13 24.97
N GLU A 197 -5.61 -19.16 24.41
CA GLU A 197 -6.71 -20.00 24.87
C GLU A 197 -6.31 -21.48 24.83
N ILE A 198 -5.84 -21.97 23.68
CA ILE A 198 -5.43 -23.36 23.48
C ILE A 198 -4.26 -23.72 24.41
N ASN A 199 -3.23 -22.88 24.47
CA ASN A 199 -2.09 -23.13 25.36
C ASN A 199 -2.50 -23.13 26.84
N GLY A 200 -3.46 -22.28 27.22
CA GLY A 200 -4.01 -22.24 28.58
C GLY A 200 -4.73 -23.54 28.94
N ILE A 201 -5.61 -24.03 28.06
CA ILE A 201 -6.34 -25.29 28.27
C ILE A 201 -5.37 -26.48 28.29
N ALA A 202 -4.37 -26.50 27.41
CA ALA A 202 -3.38 -27.56 27.36
C ALA A 202 -2.56 -27.68 28.66
N ARG A 203 -2.20 -26.56 29.30
CA ARG A 203 -1.52 -26.59 30.60
C ARG A 203 -2.37 -27.23 31.69
N ILE A 204 -3.68 -27.06 31.64
CA ILE A 204 -4.63 -27.67 32.57
C ILE A 204 -4.81 -29.16 32.23
N ALA A 205 -4.88 -29.51 30.95
CA ALA A 205 -5.06 -30.89 30.50
C ALA A 205 -3.86 -31.78 30.82
N PHE A 206 -2.65 -31.23 30.71
CA PHE A 206 -1.39 -31.94 30.88
C PHE A 206 -0.66 -31.56 32.17
N GLU A 207 -1.40 -31.16 33.20
CA GLU A 207 -0.84 -30.93 34.53
C GLU A 207 -0.16 -32.22 35.04
N GLY A 208 1.10 -32.12 35.45
CA GLY A 208 1.95 -33.26 35.82
C GLY A 208 2.66 -33.95 34.65
N GLN A 209 2.32 -33.63 33.40
CA GLN A 209 2.96 -34.17 32.19
C GLN A 209 3.81 -33.09 31.51
N SER A 210 4.93 -32.75 32.15
CA SER A 210 5.80 -31.63 31.75
C SER A 210 6.26 -31.69 30.29
N GLU A 211 6.54 -32.89 29.76
CA GLU A 211 6.96 -33.09 28.38
C GLU A 211 5.91 -32.60 27.38
N ILE A 212 4.63 -32.96 27.60
CA ILE A 212 3.53 -32.56 26.71
C ILE A 212 3.16 -31.09 26.94
N ALA A 213 3.05 -30.65 28.20
CA ALA A 213 2.74 -29.27 28.53
C ALA A 213 3.77 -28.29 27.93
N SER A 214 5.05 -28.69 27.85
CA SER A 214 6.11 -27.88 27.26
C SER A 214 5.90 -27.60 25.77
N LYS A 215 5.18 -28.45 25.03
CA LYS A 215 4.86 -28.22 23.61
C LYS A 215 3.92 -27.01 23.41
N PHE A 216 3.11 -26.67 24.42
CA PHE A 216 2.11 -25.60 24.39
C PHE A 216 2.63 -24.29 24.98
N ASN A 217 3.68 -23.75 24.36
CA ASN A 217 4.34 -22.51 24.75
C ASN A 217 4.22 -21.42 23.66
N LYS A 218 4.87 -20.27 23.90
CA LYS A 218 4.90 -19.12 22.96
C LYS A 218 6.33 -18.78 22.52
N ASP A 219 7.26 -19.70 22.66
CA ASP A 219 8.69 -19.40 22.54
C ASP A 219 9.06 -18.94 21.13
N LEU A 220 8.35 -19.41 20.10
CA LEU A 220 8.57 -18.98 18.72
C LEU A 220 8.19 -17.49 18.52
N LEU A 221 7.20 -16.99 19.25
CA LEU A 221 6.85 -15.55 19.24
C LEU A 221 8.00 -14.70 19.78
N TYR A 222 8.70 -15.17 20.82
CA TYR A 222 9.76 -14.41 21.46
C TYR A 222 11.10 -14.54 20.74
N ARG A 223 11.40 -15.68 20.10
CA ARG A 223 12.57 -15.83 19.22
C ARG A 223 12.54 -14.88 18.02
N GLY A 224 11.36 -14.62 17.45
CA GLY A 224 11.18 -13.61 16.40
C GLY A 224 11.55 -12.20 16.85
N ARG A 225 11.20 -11.84 18.09
CA ARG A 225 11.47 -10.52 18.68
C ARG A 225 12.96 -10.26 18.94
N GLU A 226 13.71 -11.26 19.41
CA GLU A 226 15.16 -11.12 19.61
C GLU A 226 15.92 -10.91 18.30
N ASN A 227 15.49 -11.57 17.22
CA ASN A 227 16.09 -11.42 15.90
C ASN A 227 15.77 -10.05 15.25
N ALA A 228 14.55 -9.53 15.45
CA ALA A 228 14.19 -8.18 15.02
C ALA A 228 14.99 -7.09 15.80
N GLY A 229 15.12 -7.25 17.12
CA GLY A 229 15.91 -6.35 17.97
C GLY A 229 17.42 -6.34 17.62
N ARG A 230 17.99 -7.51 17.29
CA ARG A 230 19.39 -7.61 16.81
C ARG A 230 19.60 -6.96 15.45
N ARG A 231 18.64 -7.06 14.52
CA ARG A 231 18.71 -6.40 13.20
C ARG A 231 18.63 -4.87 13.31
N ALA A 232 17.77 -4.35 14.18
CA ALA A 232 17.67 -2.90 14.44
C ALA A 232 18.99 -2.33 15.01
N ARG A 233 19.63 -3.02 15.96
CA ARG A 233 20.92 -2.60 16.54
C ARG A 233 22.09 -2.67 15.56
N LYS A 234 22.02 -3.54 14.54
CA LYS A 234 23.06 -3.65 13.51
C LYS A 234 22.96 -2.57 12.43
N ALA A 235 21.86 -1.81 12.40
CA ALA A 235 21.61 -0.75 11.43
C ALA A 235 21.94 0.66 11.95
N GLU A 236 22.42 0.80 13.20
CA GLU A 236 22.95 2.08 13.68
C GLU A 236 24.29 2.37 13.00
N PRO A 237 24.44 3.51 12.30
CA PRO A 237 25.69 3.88 11.66
C PRO A 237 26.73 4.15 12.74
N VAL A 238 27.84 3.43 12.68
CA VAL A 238 29.04 3.72 13.47
C VAL A 238 29.53 5.10 13.04
N VAL A 239 29.27 6.11 13.86
CA VAL A 239 29.85 7.45 13.68
C VAL A 239 31.36 7.30 13.90
N PRO A 240 32.21 7.58 12.90
CA PRO A 240 33.65 7.48 13.09
C PRO A 240 34.13 8.50 14.13
N PRO A 241 35.13 8.16 14.96
CA PRO A 241 35.66 9.08 15.95
C PRO A 241 36.22 10.33 15.25
N VAL A 242 35.83 11.49 15.75
CA VAL A 242 36.35 12.79 15.33
C VAL A 242 37.84 12.81 15.68
N ALA A 243 38.67 12.97 14.65
CA ALA A 243 40.12 13.16 14.76
C ALA A 243 40.47 14.60 15.14
#